data_AF-A0A1G0YRJ5-F1
#
_entry.id   AF-A0A1G0YRJ5-F1
#
_cell.length_a   1.000
_cell.length_b   1.000
_cell.length_c   1.000
_cell.angle_alpha   90.00
_cell.angle_beta   90.00
_cell.angle_gamma   90.00
#
_symmetry.space_group_name_H-M   'P 1'
#
loop_
_entity.id
_entity.type
_entity.pdbx_description
1 polymer ?
#
loop_
_entity_poly.entity_id
_entity_poly.type
_entity_poly.pdbx_seq_one_letter_code
_entity_poly.pdbx_strand_id
1 'polypeptide(L)' 'MKKVGFLMVGVACLMGCSSHYLSNDKQQYSSSRNGPLLEVPSSLTSSNMSAFYDLPTPKGDVKVSVFPPQI' A
#
# COMPACT_ATOMS: atom_id res chain seq x y z
N MET A 1 -34.32 10.13 27.95
CA MET A 1 -33.42 9.05 27.45
C MET A 1 -33.36 8.95 25.92
N LYS A 2 -34.48 9.05 25.18
CA LYS A 2 -34.49 8.98 23.69
C LYS A 2 -33.54 9.96 22.96
N LYS A 3 -33.44 11.22 23.41
CA LYS A 3 -32.63 12.27 22.76
C LYS A 3 -31.11 11.98 22.84
N VAL A 4 -30.66 11.39 23.96
CA VAL A 4 -29.26 11.02 24.17
C VAL A 4 -28.88 9.83 23.30
N GLY A 5 -29.78 8.85 23.16
CA GLY A 5 -29.59 7.71 22.26
C GLY A 5 -29.43 8.14 20.80
N PHE A 6 -30.23 9.10 20.34
CA PHE A 6 -30.12 9.63 18.98
C PHE A 6 -28.78 10.32 18.70
N LEU A 7 -28.25 11.04 19.70
CA LEU A 7 -26.98 11.75 19.58
C LEU A 7 -25.79 10.77 19.53
N MET A 8 -25.85 9.70 20.33
CA MET A 8 -24.86 8.60 20.29
C MET A 8 -24.84 7.88 18.93
N VAL A 9 -26.01 7.60 18.35
CA VAL A 9 -26.10 6.96 17.01
C VAL A 9 -25.52 7.88 15.93
N GLY A 10 -25.81 9.19 15.99
CA GLY A 10 -25.26 10.16 15.04
C GLY A 10 -23.73 10.23 15.08
N VAL A 11 -23.13 10.25 16.27
CA VAL A 11 -21.67 10.25 16.44
C VAL A 11 -21.05 8.95 15.91
N ALA A 12 -21.66 7.80 16.18
CA ALA A 12 -21.18 6.51 15.68
C ALA A 12 -21.23 6.43 14.15
N CYS A 13 -22.30 6.93 13.52
CA CYS A 13 -22.40 6.99 12.05
C CYS A 13 -21.34 7.90 11.43
N LEU A 14 -21.06 9.06 12.04
CA LEU A 14 -20.04 9.99 11.54
C LEU A 14 -18.62 9.40 11.63
N MET A 15 -18.31 8.66 12.69
CA MET A 15 -17.00 8.01 12.84
C MET A 15 -16.80 6.88 11.81
N GLY A 16 -17.86 6.14 11.46
CA GLY A 16 -17.80 5.04 10.49
C GLY A 16 -17.44 5.44 9.05
N CYS A 17 -17.66 6.69 8.65
CA CYS A 17 -17.32 7.17 7.31
C CYS A 17 -15.82 7.47 7.13
N SER A 18 -15.06 7.62 8.21
CA SER A 18 -13.66 8.06 8.18
C SER A 18 -12.63 6.92 8.10
N SER A 19 -13.02 5.67 8.37
CA SER A 19 -12.09 4.54 8.53
C SER A 19 -11.74 3.80 7.23
N HIS A 20 -12.51 3.97 6.15
CA HIS A 20 -12.42 3.08 4.98
C HIS A 20 -11.54 3.57 3.81
N TYR A 21 -11.11 4.84 3.80
CA TYR A 21 -10.44 5.44 2.62
C TYR A 21 -9.00 5.88 2.87
N LEU A 22 -8.23 5.13 3.67
CA LEU A 22 -6.82 5.48 3.96
C LEU A 22 -5.83 5.03 2.86
N SER A 23 -6.18 4.00 2.09
CA SER A 23 -5.53 3.57 0.83
C SER A 23 -6.04 2.20 0.40
N ASN A 24 -6.16 1.97 -0.90
CA ASN A 24 -6.40 0.63 -1.44
C ASN A 24 -5.28 -0.34 -0.97
N ASP A 25 -5.64 -1.36 -0.19
CA ASP A 25 -4.87 -2.58 0.12
C ASP A 25 -3.35 -2.46 0.35
N LYS A 26 -2.95 -1.54 1.24
CA LYS A 26 -1.53 -1.32 1.59
C LYS A 26 -0.81 -2.55 2.15
N GLN A 27 -1.50 -3.41 2.90
CA GLN A 27 -0.82 -4.43 3.69
C GLN A 27 -0.16 -5.49 2.80
N GLN A 28 -0.88 -5.99 1.79
CA GLN A 28 -0.36 -7.04 0.92
C GLN A 28 0.85 -6.58 0.11
N TYR A 29 0.81 -5.38 -0.46
CA TYR A 29 1.97 -4.80 -1.16
C TYR A 29 3.15 -4.61 -0.20
N SER A 30 2.92 -4.03 1.00
CA SER A 30 3.99 -3.77 1.97
C SER A 30 4.65 -5.03 2.54
N SER A 31 3.91 -6.14 2.64
CA SER A 31 4.45 -7.43 3.11
C SER A 31 5.11 -8.24 2.00
N SER A 32 4.93 -7.85 0.74
CA SER A 32 5.46 -8.60 -0.40
C SER A 32 6.97 -8.44 -0.50
N ARG A 33 7.64 -9.50 -0.93
CA ARG A 33 9.08 -9.51 -1.19
C ARG A 33 9.32 -9.59 -2.70
N ASN A 34 10.46 -9.10 -3.15
CA ASN A 34 10.89 -9.30 -4.53
C ASN A 34 10.93 -10.81 -4.84
N GLY A 35 10.49 -11.16 -6.04
CA GLY A 35 10.56 -12.53 -6.55
C GLY A 35 12.01 -12.98 -6.79
N PRO A 36 12.21 -14.24 -7.21
CA PRO A 36 13.52 -14.73 -7.60
C PRO A 36 14.08 -13.91 -8.77
N LEU A 37 15.40 -13.91 -8.90
CA LEU A 37 16.07 -13.31 -10.06
C LEU A 37 15.62 -14.02 -11.34
N LEU A 38 15.55 -13.24 -12.44
CA LEU A 38 15.16 -13.80 -13.73
C LEU A 38 16.24 -14.78 -14.23
N GLU A 39 15.82 -16.01 -14.54
CA GLU A 39 16.68 -16.97 -15.20
C GLU A 39 16.59 -16.79 -16.71
N VAL A 40 17.71 -16.47 -17.34
CA VAL A 40 17.79 -16.26 -18.78
C VAL A 40 18.26 -17.57 -19.43
N PRO A 41 17.47 -18.18 -20.34
CA PRO A 41 17.87 -19.37 -21.06
C PRO A 41 19.18 -19.13 -21.83
N SER A 42 19.99 -20.18 -22.01
CA SER A 42 21.32 -20.08 -22.63
C SER A 42 21.34 -19.52 -24.06
N SER A 43 20.22 -19.58 -24.78
CA SER A 43 20.06 -18.99 -26.12
C SER A 43 19.77 -17.48 -26.10
N LEU A 44 19.47 -16.92 -24.93
CA LEU A 44 19.18 -15.51 -24.71
C LEU A 44 20.32 -14.88 -23.91
N THR A 45 20.73 -13.68 -24.28
CA THR A 45 21.75 -12.93 -23.56
C THR A 45 21.09 -11.94 -22.61
N SER A 46 21.49 -11.97 -21.35
CA SER A 46 21.03 -11.01 -20.33
C SER A 46 21.37 -9.56 -20.69
N SER A 47 22.37 -9.33 -21.56
CA SER A 47 22.75 -8.01 -22.05
C SER A 47 21.66 -7.29 -22.86
N ASN A 48 20.68 -8.01 -23.41
CA ASN A 48 19.55 -7.44 -24.16
C ASN A 48 18.31 -7.22 -23.29
N MET A 49 18.37 -7.56 -22.01
CA MET A 49 17.25 -7.34 -21.11
C MET A 49 17.18 -5.88 -20.67
N SER A 50 15.96 -5.37 -20.63
CA SER A 50 15.68 -4.10 -19.97
C SER A 50 15.93 -4.21 -18.47
N ALA A 51 16.39 -3.12 -17.86
CA ALA A 51 16.52 -2.96 -16.41
C ALA A 51 15.17 -2.98 -15.65
N PHE A 52 14.05 -3.20 -16.35
CA PHE A 52 12.71 -3.31 -15.76
C PHE A 52 12.64 -4.35 -14.63
N TYR A 53 13.43 -5.42 -14.71
CA TYR A 53 13.48 -6.47 -13.69
C TYR A 53 14.53 -6.25 -12.60
N ASP A 54 15.33 -5.19 -12.71
CA ASP A 54 16.32 -4.81 -11.70
C ASP A 54 15.62 -4.08 -10.55
N LEU A 55 14.93 -4.86 -9.73
CA LEU A 55 14.21 -4.32 -8.58
C LEU A 55 15.20 -3.91 -7.48
N PRO A 56 15.09 -2.68 -6.94
CA PRO A 56 15.93 -2.27 -5.83
C PRO A 56 15.65 -3.13 -4.59
N THR A 57 16.66 -3.30 -3.74
CA THR A 57 16.47 -3.96 -2.46
C THR A 57 15.50 -3.14 -1.60
N PRO A 58 14.39 -3.72 -1.12
CA PRO A 58 13.44 -3.00 -0.28
C PRO A 58 14.14 -2.48 0.98
N LYS A 59 14.12 -1.17 1.20
CA LYS A 59 14.68 -0.53 2.41
C LYS A 59 13.70 -0.66 3.58
N GLY A 60 13.49 -1.87 4.10
CA GLY A 60 12.72 -2.11 5.34
C GLY A 60 11.35 -1.40 5.40
N ASP A 61 10.91 -1.06 6.62
CA ASP A 61 9.61 -0.45 6.91
C ASP A 61 9.58 1.04 6.48
N VAL A 62 9.37 1.29 5.18
CA VAL A 62 9.21 2.65 4.65
C VAL A 62 7.78 3.13 4.88
N LYS A 63 7.59 3.98 5.90
CA LYS A 63 6.30 4.65 6.15
C LYS A 63 6.17 5.87 5.23
N VAL A 64 5.30 5.78 4.23
CA VAL A 64 5.01 6.88 3.29
C VAL A 64 3.67 7.51 3.62
N SER A 65 3.66 8.84 3.77
CA SER A 65 2.40 9.60 3.87
C SER A 65 1.72 9.63 2.50
N VAL A 66 0.42 9.35 2.47
CA VAL A 66 -0.43 9.50 1.27
C VAL A 66 -1.25 10.79 1.30
N PHE A 67 -1.08 11.60 2.34
CA PHE A 67 -1.71 12.91 2.39
C PHE A 67 -0.96 13.89 1.49
N PRO A 68 -1.67 14.89 0.94
CA PRO A 68 -1.02 15.97 0.22
C PRO A 68 0.11 16.59 1.05
N PRO A 69 1.23 16.98 0.41
CA PRO A 69 2.29 17.71 1.10
C PRO A 69 1.75 19.02 1.66
N GLN A 70 2.17 19.37 2.86
CA GLN A 70 1.83 20.65 3.47
C GLN A 70 2.81 21.69 2.92
N ILE A 71 2.27 22.83 2.50
CA ILE A 71 3.00 23.95 1.91
C ILE A 71 3.61 24.80 3.04
#